data_AF-A0AB33HZJ6-F1
#
_entry.id   AF-A0AB33HZJ6-F1
#
_cell.length_a   1.000
_cell.length_b   1.000
_cell.length_c   1.000
_cell.angle_alpha   90.00
_cell.angle_beta   90.00
_cell.angle_gamma   90.00
#
_symmetry.space_group_name_H-M   'P 1'
#
loop_
_entity.id
_entity.type
_entity.pdbx_description
1 polymer ?
#
loop_
_entity_poly.entity_id
_entity_poly.type
_entity_poly.pdbx_seq_one_letter_code
_entity_poly.pdbx_strand_id
1 'polypeptide(L)' 'MAVIGYCRVSTQDQTVDNQKLQIEKVHKVDKWFIDEAVSGATKATSRDGFRDMMNYVRCDDTLVVVAID' A
#
# COMPACT_ATOMS: atom_id res chain seq x y z
N MET A 1 -13.99 5.80 9.11
CA MET A 1 -12.62 6.35 9.07
C MET A 1 -11.61 5.47 9.77
N ALA A 2 -11.11 4.48 9.04
CA ALA A 2 -9.77 3.93 9.23
C ALA A 2 -8.83 4.53 8.17
N VAL A 3 -7.57 4.73 8.53
CA VAL A 3 -6.51 5.08 7.59
C VAL A 3 -5.79 3.82 7.17
N ILE A 4 -5.77 3.57 5.88
CA ILE A 4 -5.24 2.35 5.29
C ILE A 4 -3.98 2.74 4.51
N GLY A 5 -2.86 2.11 4.85
CA GLY A 5 -1.58 2.30 4.16
C GLY A 5 -1.37 1.16 3.18
N TYR A 6 -1.12 1.48 1.91
CA TYR A 6 -0.76 0.50 0.89
C TYR A 6 0.64 0.80 0.35
N CYS A 7 1.55 -0.16 0.54
CA CYS A 7 2.93 -0.12 0.08
C CYS A 7 3.12 -1.18 -1.02
N ARG A 8 3.86 -0.83 -2.07
CA ARG A 8 4.21 -1.78 -3.13
C ARG A 8 5.70 -1.68 -3.40
N VAL A 9 6.38 -2.82 -3.51
CA VAL A 9 7.80 -2.85 -3.85
C VAL A 9 8.00 -3.76 -5.05
N SER A 10 8.51 -3.19 -6.14
CA SER A 10 8.78 -3.92 -7.40
C SER A 10 10.24 -4.31 -7.57
N THR A 11 11.15 -3.62 -6.88
CA THR A 11 12.60 -3.83 -6.95
C THR A 11 13.18 -3.92 -5.54
N GLN A 12 14.32 -4.60 -5.37
CA GLN A 12 14.99 -4.72 -4.07
C GLN A 12 15.45 -3.35 -3.51
N ASP A 13 15.66 -2.36 -4.38
CA ASP A 13 16.00 -1.00 -3.97
C ASP A 13 14.84 -0.24 -3.31
N GLN A 14 13.59 -0.68 -3.52
CA GLN A 14 12.41 -0.14 -2.84
C GLN A 14 12.12 -0.99 -1.61
N THR A 15 12.38 -0.47 -0.40
CA THR A 15 12.05 -1.17 0.84
C THR A 15 10.69 -0.75 1.38
N VAL A 16 9.91 -1.73 1.85
CA VAL A 16 8.60 -1.52 2.47
C VAL A 16 8.73 -0.62 3.70
N ASP A 17 9.79 -0.82 4.49
CA ASP A 17 10.06 -0.05 5.69
C ASP A 17 10.22 1.45 5.42
N ASN A 18 10.91 1.84 4.34
CA ASN A 18 11.01 3.26 3.98
C ASN A 18 9.65 3.84 3.61
N GLN A 19 8.84 3.10 2.84
CA GLN A 19 7.50 3.56 2.47
C GLN A 19 6.59 3.71 3.69
N LYS A 20 6.63 2.74 4.61
CA LYS A 20 5.91 2.80 5.89
C LYS A 20 6.33 4.01 6.69
N LEU A 21 7.63 4.22 6.86
CA LEU A 21 8.17 5.35 7.63
C LEU A 21 7.74 6.71 7.04
N GLN A 22 7.73 6.86 5.70
CA GLN A 22 7.26 8.08 5.05
C GLN A 22 5.78 8.33 5.32
N ILE A 23 4.96 7.28 5.24
CA ILE A 23 3.53 7.39 5.54
C ILE A 23 3.31 7.67 7.03
N GLU A 24 3.98 6.97 7.94
CA GLU A 24 3.82 7.16 9.40
C GLU A 24 4.21 8.57 9.87
N LYS A 25 5.12 9.24 9.15
CA LYS A 25 5.48 10.64 9.44
C LYS A 25 4.36 11.64 9.13
N VAL A 26 3.44 11.29 8.23
CA VAL A 26 2.40 12.21 7.73
C VAL A 26 1.00 11.76 8.19
N HIS A 27 0.78 10.45 8.30
CA HIS A 27 -0.51 9.84 8.60
C HIS A 27 -0.36 8.69 9.61
N LYS A 28 -1.28 8.60 10.58
CA LYS A 28 -1.43 7.40 11.41
C LYS A 28 -2.21 6.35 10.65
N VAL A 29 -1.54 5.26 10.25
CA VAL A 29 -2.16 4.13 9.55
C VAL A 29 -2.66 3.09 10.54
N ASP A 30 -3.93 2.70 10.41
CA ASP A 30 -4.56 1.64 11.20
C ASP A 30 -4.28 0.25 10.60
N LYS A 31 -4.23 0.15 9.26
CA LYS A 31 -4.04 -1.13 8.57
C LYS A 31 -3.07 -0.99 7.40
N TRP A 32 -2.10 -1.91 7.33
CA TRP A 32 -1.12 -1.97 6.27
C TRP A 32 -1.41 -3.11 5.30
N PHE A 33 -1.36 -2.80 4.01
CA PHE A 33 -1.37 -3.76 2.91
C PHE A 33 -0.09 -3.59 2.11
N ILE A 34 0.54 -4.71 1.76
CA ILE A 34 1.88 -4.71 1.19
C ILE A 34 1.88 -5.70 0.03
N ASP A 35 2.29 -5.24 -1.14
CA ASP A 35 2.55 -6.10 -2.30
C ASP A 35 4.06 -6.13 -2.57
N GLU A 36 4.70 -7.26 -2.22
CA GLU A 36 6.11 -7.50 -2.45
C GLU A 36 6.34 -8.24 -3.79
N ALA A 37 7.42 -7.88 -4.50
CA ALA A 37 7.84 -8.49 -5.75
C ALA A 37 6.84 -8.34 -6.92
N VAL A 38 5.98 -7.34 -6.88
CA VAL A 38 5.02 -7.08 -7.95
C VAL A 38 5.54 -5.99 -8.87
N SER A 39 5.99 -6.39 -10.05
CA SER A 39 6.32 -5.46 -11.16
C SER A 39 5.15 -4.51 -11.44
N GLY A 40 5.46 -3.23 -11.71
CA GLY A 40 4.48 -2.24 -12.14
C GLY A 40 3.69 -2.65 -13.40
N ALA A 41 4.22 -3.60 -14.19
CA ALA A 41 3.56 -4.19 -15.34
C ALA A 41 2.41 -5.15 -14.97
N THR A 42 2.41 -5.70 -13.76
CA THR A 42 1.33 -6.59 -13.28
C THR A 42 0.11 -5.75 -12.93
N LYS A 43 -1.03 -6.06 -13.54
CA LYS A 43 -2.30 -5.35 -13.30
C LYS A 43 -2.63 -5.32 -11.80
N ALA A 44 -3.10 -4.17 -11.32
CA ALA A 44 -3.48 -3.98 -9.91
C ALA A 44 -4.52 -5.00 -9.42
N THR A 45 -5.40 -5.47 -10.31
CA THR A 45 -6.43 -6.47 -10.00
C THR A 45 -5.92 -7.90 -9.82
N SER A 46 -4.68 -8.18 -10.23
CA SER A 46 -4.02 -9.47 -10.05
C SER A 46 -3.11 -9.50 -8.82
N ARG A 47 -3.08 -8.41 -8.03
CA ARG A 47 -2.27 -8.31 -6.82
C ARG A 47 -3.12 -8.67 -5.61
N ASP A 48 -2.69 -9.67 -4.86
CA ASP A 48 -3.45 -10.16 -3.71
C ASP A 48 -3.55 -9.09 -2.62
N GLY A 49 -2.47 -8.32 -2.36
CA GLY A 49 -2.48 -7.23 -1.39
C GLY A 49 -3.46 -6.10 -1.76
N PHE A 50 -3.53 -5.75 -3.04
CA PHE A 50 -4.50 -4.77 -3.53
C PHE A 50 -5.94 -5.29 -3.46
N ARG A 51 -6.17 -6.58 -3.74
CA ARG A 51 -7.49 -7.19 -3.66
C ARG A 51 -8.01 -7.21 -2.22
N ASP A 52 -7.15 -7.59 -1.27
CA ASP A 52 -7.49 -7.61 0.15
C ASP A 52 -7.74 -6.21 0.69
N MET A 53 -6.94 -5.23 0.25
CA MET A 53 -7.17 -3.82 0.55
C MET A 53 -8.54 -3.37 0.03
N MET A 54 -8.89 -3.66 -1.22
CA MET A 54 -10.19 -3.30 -1.80
C MET A 54 -11.38 -3.94 -1.07
N ASN A 55 -11.21 -5.17 -0.55
CA ASN A 55 -12.23 -5.82 0.28
C ASN A 55 -12.34 -5.22 1.69
N TYR A 56 -11.26 -4.64 2.19
CA TYR A 56 -11.19 -4.07 3.53
C TYR A 56 -11.67 -2.61 3.58
N VAL A 57 -11.32 -1.82 2.56
CA VAL A 57 -11.72 -0.40 2.42
C VAL A 57 -13.24 -0.29 2.40
N ARG A 58 -13.78 0.59 3.24
CA ARG A 58 -15.21 0.93 3.26
C ARG A 58 -15.43 2.37 2.82
N CYS A 59 -16.69 2.69 2.52
CA CYS A 59 -17.10 4.08 2.39
C CYS A 59 -16.76 4.82 3.70
N ASP A 60 -16.07 5.96 3.58
CA ASP A 60 -15.52 6.78 4.68
C ASP A 60 -14.12 6.39 5.20
N ASP A 61 -13.36 5.55 4.48
CA ASP A 61 -11.95 5.27 4.81
C ASP A 61 -10.96 6.06 3.94
N THR A 62 -9.77 6.33 4.48
CA THR A 62 -8.71 7.07 3.79
C THR A 62 -7.62 6.10 3.36
N LEU A 63 -7.39 5.99 2.06
CA LEU A 63 -6.30 5.21 1.51
C LEU A 63 -5.06 6.10 1.27
N VAL A 64 -3.94 5.72 1.87
CA VAL A 64 -2.64 6.37 1.71
C VAL A 64 -1.70 5.42 0.97
N VAL A 65 -1.13 5.90 -0.13
CA VAL A 65 -0.17 5.15 -0.96
C VAL A 65 1.10 5.97 -1.11
N VAL A 66 2.26 5.31 -1.12
CA VAL A 66 3.49 5.97 -1.56
C VAL A 66 3.51 5.98 -3.09
N ALA A 67 3.78 7.15 -3.68
CA ALA A 67 4.03 7.27 -5.10
C ALA A 67 5.26 6.42 -5.45
N ILE A 68 5.03 5.35 -6.20
CA ILE A 68 6.07 4.51 -6.75
C ILE A 68 6.09 4.82 -8.24
N ASP A 69 7.14 5.53 -8.66
CA ASP A 69 7.51 5.68 -10.06
C ASP A 69 7.92 4.31 -10.65
#